data_AF-A0A848C0X5-F1
#
_entry.id   AF-A0A848C0X5-F1
#
_cell.length_a   1.000
_cell.length_b   1.000
_cell.length_c   1.000
_cell.angle_alpha   90.00
_cell.angle_beta   90.00
_cell.angle_gamma   90.00
#
_symmetry.space_group_name_H-M   'P 1'
#
loop_
_entity.id
_entity.type
_entity.pdbx_description
1 polymer ?
#
loop_
_entity_poly.entity_id
_entity_poly.type
_entity_poly.pdbx_seq_one_letter_code
_entity_poly.pdbx_strand_id
1 'polypeptide(L)'
;MNTYHITNDDTHDILTNHLEMHFIELKKIHISDIKKLKRSERWIAYFSPNFTDQERRALAMSDTAIREAMDYEKQFATNNELKSAYWEHERTMRDIASALYSREKAGQERGERIGQERGERIGQERGEKTGRQALSALLQKLLQEGRTEDINRVLQDNEYQEKLLQEYHLK
;
A
#
# COMPACT_ATOMS: atom_id res chain seq x y z
N MET A 1 -17.36 10.69 23.32
CA MET A 1 -16.46 9.52 23.40
C MET A 1 -15.33 9.82 22.44
N ASN A 2 -14.07 9.75 22.87
CA ASN A 2 -12.95 10.03 21.97
C ASN A 2 -12.58 8.73 21.25
N THR A 3 -12.66 8.73 19.93
CA THR A 3 -12.32 7.59 19.08
C THR A 3 -11.02 7.89 18.38
N TYR A 4 -10.06 6.99 18.51
CA TYR A 4 -8.72 7.15 17.95
C TYR A 4 -8.51 6.14 16.83
N HIS A 5 -7.88 6.59 15.75
CA HIS A 5 -7.59 5.80 14.55
C HIS A 5 -6.07 5.65 14.40
N ILE A 6 -5.63 4.54 13.84
CA ILE A 6 -4.23 4.38 13.43
C ILE A 6 -4.08 5.02 12.06
N THR A 7 -3.19 6.00 11.94
CA THR A 7 -2.93 6.74 10.71
C THR A 7 -1.46 6.66 10.33
N ASN A 8 -1.15 6.75 9.03
CA ASN A 8 0.21 7.01 8.56
C ASN A 8 0.64 8.43 8.96
N ASP A 9 1.86 8.60 9.49
CA ASP A 9 2.32 9.91 10.00
C ASP A 9 2.53 10.96 8.89
N ASP A 10 2.89 10.53 7.68
CA ASP A 10 3.15 11.43 6.55
C ASP A 10 1.85 11.72 5.77
N THR A 11 1.13 10.67 5.37
CA THR A 11 -0.06 10.80 4.51
C THR A 11 -1.35 11.04 5.27
N HIS A 12 -1.36 10.77 6.59
CA HIS A 12 -2.54 10.82 7.46
C HIS A 12 -3.67 9.85 7.05
N ASP A 13 -3.39 8.89 6.16
CA ASP A 13 -4.35 7.87 5.77
C ASP A 13 -4.64 6.91 6.92
N ILE A 14 -5.91 6.57 7.11
CA ILE A 14 -6.35 5.59 8.11
C ILE A 14 -5.93 4.20 7.66
N LEU A 15 -5.12 3.52 8.48
CA LEU A 15 -4.62 2.18 8.19
C LEU A 15 -5.75 1.15 8.13
N THR A 16 -6.74 1.25 9.02
CA THR A 16 -7.88 0.33 9.08
C THR A 16 -9.06 0.92 9.85
N ASN A 17 -10.28 0.64 9.38
CA ASN A 17 -11.53 0.96 10.07
C ASN A 17 -12.05 -0.21 10.94
N HIS A 18 -11.32 -1.32 11.00
CA HIS A 18 -11.71 -2.51 11.76
C HIS A 18 -11.24 -2.48 13.22
N LEU A 19 -10.49 -1.44 13.62
CA LEU A 19 -9.98 -1.26 14.98
C LEU A 19 -10.44 0.08 15.52
N GLU A 20 -11.10 0.06 16.67
CA GLU A 20 -11.45 1.27 17.42
C GLU A 20 -10.72 1.30 18.76
N MET A 21 -10.02 2.39 19.05
CA MET A 21 -9.30 2.57 20.31
C MET A 21 -10.00 3.63 21.18
N HIS A 22 -10.20 3.28 22.46
CA HIS A 22 -10.67 4.19 23.49
C HIS A 22 -9.64 4.32 24.61
N PHE A 23 -9.21 5.55 24.89
CA PHE A 23 -8.39 5.84 26.05
C PHE A 23 -9.28 6.17 27.24
N ILE A 24 -9.20 5.35 28.28
CA ILE A 24 -9.90 5.57 29.55
C ILE A 24 -8.84 5.97 30.56
N GLU A 25 -8.70 7.27 30.82
CA GLU A 25 -7.81 7.77 31.86
C GLU A 25 -8.45 7.59 33.24
N LEU A 26 -7.89 6.70 34.05
CA LEU A 26 -8.44 6.34 35.36
C LEU A 26 -7.87 7.25 36.45
N LYS A 27 -8.73 7.97 37.19
CA LYS A 27 -8.34 8.50 38.51
C LYS A 27 -7.95 7.32 39.42
N LYS A 28 -6.98 7.50 40.33
CA LYS A 28 -6.65 6.49 41.35
C LYS A 28 -7.93 6.08 42.08
N ILE A 29 -8.47 4.91 41.77
CA ILE A 29 -9.73 4.46 42.36
C ILE A 29 -9.42 3.98 43.76
N HIS A 30 -10.07 4.56 44.77
CA HIS A 30 -10.14 3.97 46.11
C HIS A 30 -11.38 3.09 46.15
N ILE A 31 -11.18 1.82 45.78
CA ILE A 31 -12.25 0.81 45.76
C ILE A 31 -12.43 0.33 47.19
N SER A 32 -13.51 0.75 47.84
CA SER A 32 -13.83 0.34 49.21
C SER A 32 -14.57 -1.00 49.26
N ASP A 33 -15.44 -1.29 48.29
CA ASP A 33 -16.25 -2.52 48.26
C ASP A 33 -16.39 -3.07 46.82
N ILE A 34 -15.80 -4.24 46.56
CA ILE A 34 -15.91 -4.97 45.29
C ILE A 34 -17.38 -5.21 44.88
N LYS A 35 -18.27 -5.40 45.85
CA LYS A 35 -19.70 -5.64 45.63
C LYS A 35 -20.47 -4.42 45.13
N LYS A 36 -19.94 -3.20 45.30
CA LYS A 36 -20.60 -1.95 44.90
C LYS A 36 -20.15 -1.44 43.53
N LEU A 37 -19.24 -2.15 42.87
CA LEU A 37 -18.70 -1.75 41.57
C LEU A 37 -19.75 -1.85 40.47
N LYS A 38 -19.86 -0.78 39.67
CA LYS A 38 -20.61 -0.73 38.42
C LYS A 38 -19.93 -1.63 37.37
N ARG A 39 -20.67 -2.03 36.33
CA ARG A 39 -20.19 -2.94 35.29
C ARG A 39 -18.84 -2.52 34.68
N SER A 40 -18.64 -1.25 34.34
CA SER A 40 -17.36 -0.75 33.81
C SER A 40 -16.23 -0.79 34.84
N GLU A 41 -16.53 -0.47 36.10
CA GLU A 41 -15.56 -0.50 37.20
C GLU A 41 -15.11 -1.93 37.53
N ARG A 42 -15.96 -2.93 37.30
CA ARG A 42 -15.59 -4.35 37.43
C ARG A 42 -14.59 -4.77 36.35
N TRP A 43 -14.77 -4.34 35.12
CA TRP A 43 -13.78 -4.56 34.04
C TRP A 43 -12.46 -3.85 34.34
N ILE A 44 -12.53 -2.62 34.85
CA ILE A 44 -11.34 -1.88 35.29
C ILE A 44 -10.61 -2.64 36.41
N ALA A 45 -11.34 -3.13 37.42
CA ALA A 45 -10.77 -3.91 38.51
C ALA A 45 -10.18 -5.25 38.02
N TYR A 46 -10.84 -5.91 37.06
CA TYR A 46 -10.35 -7.13 36.43
C TYR A 46 -8.98 -6.92 35.75
N PHE A 47 -8.82 -5.86 34.97
CA PHE A 47 -7.56 -5.55 34.29
C PHE A 47 -6.51 -4.85 35.17
N SER A 48 -6.86 -4.44 36.39
CA SER A 48 -5.97 -3.67 37.24
C SER A 48 -4.91 -4.56 37.91
N PRO A 49 -3.63 -4.16 37.91
CA PRO A 49 -2.57 -4.89 38.61
C PRO A 49 -2.71 -4.80 40.15
N ASN A 50 -3.51 -3.86 40.65
CA ASN A 50 -3.70 -3.64 42.09
C ASN A 50 -4.72 -4.59 42.73
N PHE A 51 -5.37 -5.44 41.93
CA PHE A 51 -6.31 -6.46 42.40
C PHE A 51 -5.62 -7.81 42.47
N THR A 52 -5.87 -8.54 43.54
CA THR A 52 -5.40 -9.91 43.71
C THR A 52 -6.26 -10.89 42.91
N ASP A 53 -5.73 -12.10 42.66
CA ASP A 53 -6.49 -13.15 41.98
C ASP A 53 -7.73 -13.59 42.76
N GLN A 54 -7.69 -13.50 44.10
CA GLN A 54 -8.84 -13.80 44.94
C GLN A 54 -9.96 -12.77 44.74
N GLU A 55 -9.62 -11.48 44.64
CA GLU A 55 -10.57 -10.40 44.39
C GLU A 55 -11.13 -10.48 42.95
N ARG A 56 -10.30 -10.83 41.97
CA ARG A 56 -10.75 -11.13 40.59
C ARG A 56 -11.74 -12.28 40.54
N ARG A 57 -11.48 -13.38 41.26
CA ARG A 57 -12.44 -14.49 41.38
C ARG A 57 -13.74 -14.05 42.03
N ALA A 58 -13.68 -13.20 43.07
CA ALA A 58 -14.88 -12.66 43.70
C ALA A 58 -15.73 -11.83 42.72
N LEU A 59 -15.10 -11.05 41.83
CA LEU A 59 -15.78 -10.37 40.72
C LEU A 59 -16.48 -11.36 39.78
N ALA A 60 -15.77 -12.38 39.30
CA ALA A 60 -16.29 -13.41 38.40
C ALA A 60 -17.47 -14.20 39.00
N MET A 61 -17.49 -14.43 40.31
CA MET A 61 -18.63 -15.08 40.98
C MET A 61 -19.94 -14.29 40.87
N SER A 62 -19.84 -12.97 40.64
CA SER A 62 -20.99 -12.05 40.57
C SER A 62 -21.24 -11.45 39.19
N ASP A 63 -20.34 -11.67 38.23
CA ASP A 63 -20.39 -11.13 36.88
C ASP A 63 -20.04 -12.22 35.86
N THR A 64 -21.05 -12.69 35.13
CA THR A 64 -20.92 -13.82 34.20
C THR A 64 -19.96 -13.52 33.05
N ALA A 65 -19.89 -12.27 32.58
CA ALA A 65 -19.00 -11.89 31.48
C ALA A 65 -17.53 -11.89 31.91
N ILE A 66 -17.24 -11.47 33.15
CA ILE A 66 -15.89 -11.56 33.72
C ILE A 66 -15.50 -13.02 33.97
N ARG A 67 -16.44 -13.85 34.42
CA ARG A 67 -16.20 -15.30 34.57
C ARG A 67 -15.85 -15.96 33.25
N GLU A 68 -16.62 -15.71 32.20
CA GLU A 68 -16.34 -16.23 30.86
C GLU A 68 -14.97 -15.76 30.36
N ALA A 69 -14.63 -14.48 30.54
CA ALA A 69 -13.31 -13.96 30.19
C ALA A 69 -12.17 -14.67 30.94
N MET A 70 -12.33 -14.94 32.24
CA MET A 70 -11.36 -15.70 33.04
C MET A 70 -11.22 -17.15 32.58
N ASP A 71 -12.34 -17.80 32.24
CA ASP A 71 -12.34 -19.18 31.75
C ASP A 71 -11.63 -19.28 30.39
N TYR A 72 -11.86 -18.31 29.50
CA TYR A 72 -11.13 -18.20 28.23
C TYR A 72 -9.65 -17.91 28.43
N GLU A 73 -9.29 -16.98 29.32
CA GLU A 73 -7.90 -16.69 29.67
C GLU A 73 -7.19 -17.96 30.17
N LYS A 74 -7.83 -18.71 31.07
CA LYS A 74 -7.28 -19.95 31.61
C LYS A 74 -7.12 -21.02 30.52
N GLN A 75 -8.12 -21.21 29.66
CA GLN A 75 -8.04 -22.13 28.53
C GLN A 75 -6.90 -21.74 27.58
N PHE A 76 -6.77 -20.46 27.27
CA PHE A 76 -5.71 -19.94 26.41
C PHE A 76 -4.31 -20.08 27.05
N ALA A 77 -4.17 -19.78 28.34
CA ALA A 77 -2.91 -19.88 29.07
C ALA A 77 -2.45 -21.32 29.29
N THR A 78 -3.38 -22.27 29.43
CA THR A 78 -3.08 -23.68 29.74
C THR A 78 -2.93 -24.53 28.47
N ASN A 79 -3.54 -24.14 27.34
CA ASN A 79 -3.53 -24.93 26.12
C ASN A 79 -2.51 -24.39 25.09
N ASN A 80 -1.28 -24.87 25.21
CA ASN A 80 -0.17 -24.52 24.32
C ASN A 80 -0.43 -24.89 22.86
N GLU A 81 -1.25 -25.92 22.59
CA GLU A 81 -1.60 -26.35 21.23
C GLU A 81 -2.54 -25.34 20.55
N LEU A 82 -3.57 -24.85 21.25
CA LEU A 82 -4.46 -23.79 20.73
C LEU A 82 -3.69 -22.51 20.41
N LYS A 83 -2.76 -22.12 21.30
CA LYS A 83 -1.91 -20.95 21.09
C LYS A 83 -0.97 -21.13 19.89
N SER A 84 -0.36 -22.31 19.76
CA SER A 84 0.50 -22.64 18.62
C SER A 84 -0.26 -22.67 17.30
N ALA A 85 -1.43 -23.30 17.26
CA ALA A 85 -2.28 -23.38 16.06
C ALA A 85 -2.76 -21.99 15.61
N TYR A 86 -3.16 -21.13 16.57
CA TYR A 86 -3.51 -19.75 16.28
C TYR A 86 -2.32 -18.97 15.70
N TRP A 87 -1.14 -19.09 16.31
CA TRP A 87 0.08 -18.44 15.81
C TRP A 87 0.51 -18.95 14.43
N GLU A 88 0.36 -20.24 14.15
CA GLU A 88 0.69 -20.83 12.86
C GLU A 88 -0.27 -20.37 11.77
N HIS A 89 -1.57 -20.29 12.09
CA HIS A 89 -2.57 -19.71 11.19
C HIS A 89 -2.25 -18.24 10.88
N GLU A 90 -2.01 -17.44 11.91
CA GLU A 90 -1.62 -16.03 11.78
C GLU A 90 -0.33 -15.85 10.98
N ARG A 91 0.68 -16.71 11.17
CA ARG A 91 1.92 -16.71 10.38
C ARG A 91 1.62 -17.03 8.92
N THR A 92 0.87 -18.11 8.67
CA THR A 92 0.49 -18.54 7.31
C THR A 92 -0.23 -17.45 6.56
N MET A 93 -1.18 -16.76 7.21
CA MET A 93 -1.91 -15.65 6.61
C MET A 93 -0.99 -14.48 6.25
N ARG A 94 -0.02 -14.13 7.11
CA ARG A 94 0.99 -13.10 6.81
C ARG A 94 1.89 -13.51 5.64
N ASP A 95 2.33 -14.76 5.62
CA ASP A 95 3.20 -15.28 4.56
C ASP A 95 2.48 -15.28 3.20
N ILE A 96 1.20 -15.68 3.17
CA ILE A 96 0.35 -15.61 1.97
C ILE A 96 0.19 -14.17 1.50
N ALA A 97 -0.16 -13.24 2.40
CA ALA A 97 -0.35 -11.83 2.05
C ALA A 97 0.94 -11.21 1.49
N SER A 98 2.08 -11.48 2.13
CA SER A 98 3.40 -11.03 1.68
C SER A 98 3.78 -11.60 0.31
N ALA A 99 3.53 -12.90 0.09
CA ALA A 99 3.79 -13.54 -1.19
C ALA A 99 2.91 -12.98 -2.32
N LEU A 100 1.62 -12.72 -2.05
CA LEU A 100 0.71 -12.11 -3.03
C LEU A 100 1.17 -10.69 -3.39
N TYR A 101 1.47 -9.86 -2.38
CA TYR A 101 1.95 -8.50 -2.59
C TYR A 101 3.26 -8.47 -3.40
N SER A 102 4.23 -9.32 -3.03
CA SER A 102 5.51 -9.43 -3.74
C SER A 102 5.32 -9.83 -5.21
N ARG A 103 4.43 -10.80 -5.47
CA ARG A 103 4.12 -11.25 -6.84
C ARG A 103 3.42 -10.18 -7.65
N GLU A 104 2.47 -9.45 -7.06
CA GLU A 104 1.77 -8.35 -7.71
C GLU A 104 2.75 -7.23 -8.06
N LYS A 105 3.57 -6.80 -7.10
CA LYS A 105 4.59 -5.76 -7.32
C LYS A 105 5.59 -6.15 -8.41
N ALA A 106 6.14 -7.37 -8.34
CA ALA A 106 7.04 -7.87 -9.37
C ALA A 106 6.37 -7.98 -10.76
N GLY A 107 5.07 -8.29 -10.78
CA GLY A 107 4.26 -8.31 -12.00
C GLY A 107 4.10 -6.93 -12.60
N GLN A 108 3.80 -5.93 -11.78
CA GLN A 108 3.67 -4.52 -12.20
C GLN A 108 5.00 -3.99 -12.73
N GLU A 109 6.10 -4.13 -11.98
CA GLU A 109 7.43 -3.67 -12.40
C GLU A 109 7.87 -4.33 -13.71
N ARG A 110 7.56 -5.62 -13.89
CA ARG A 110 7.84 -6.32 -15.15
C ARG A 110 6.97 -5.79 -16.29
N GLY A 111 5.68 -5.55 -16.03
CA GLY A 111 4.75 -4.99 -17.01
C GLY A 111 5.17 -3.61 -17.49
N GLU A 112 5.57 -2.74 -16.57
CA GLU A 112 6.09 -1.39 -16.86
C GLU A 112 7.35 -1.46 -17.71
N ARG A 113 8.33 -2.31 -17.33
CA ARG A 113 9.57 -2.48 -18.09
C ARG A 113 9.32 -2.97 -19.51
N ILE A 114 8.52 -4.03 -19.68
CA ILE A 114 8.17 -4.56 -21.00
C ILE A 114 7.42 -3.50 -21.82
N GLY A 115 6.53 -2.74 -21.17
CA GLY A 115 5.78 -1.65 -21.80
C GLY A 115 6.71 -0.55 -22.33
N GLN A 116 7.68 -0.12 -21.52
CA GLN A 116 8.69 0.87 -21.90
C GLN A 116 9.57 0.37 -23.04
N GLU A 117 10.19 -0.80 -22.91
CA GLU A 117 11.06 -1.39 -23.95
C GLU A 117 10.31 -1.55 -25.29
N ARG A 118 9.07 -2.03 -25.24
CA ARG A 118 8.24 -2.20 -26.44
C ARG A 118 7.82 -0.85 -27.02
N GLY A 119 7.48 0.11 -26.17
CA GLY A 119 7.11 1.47 -26.58
C GLY A 119 8.27 2.17 -27.28
N GLU A 120 9.46 2.12 -26.70
CA GLU A 120 10.69 2.69 -27.28
C GLU A 120 11.01 2.05 -28.62
N ARG A 121 11.01 0.71 -28.71
CA ARG A 121 11.32 0.01 -29.96
C ARG A 121 10.33 0.36 -31.07
N ILE A 122 9.03 0.33 -30.78
CA ILE A 122 8.00 0.70 -31.77
C ILE A 122 8.12 2.18 -32.15
N GLY A 123 8.41 3.06 -31.19
CA GLY A 123 8.62 4.49 -31.40
C GLY A 123 9.80 4.76 -32.33
N GLN A 124 10.94 4.10 -32.09
CA GLN A 124 12.14 4.19 -32.92
C GLN A 124 11.88 3.65 -34.34
N GLU A 125 11.32 2.44 -34.47
CA GLU A 125 11.00 1.85 -35.78
C GLU A 125 10.05 2.75 -36.60
N ARG A 126 9.02 3.32 -35.96
CA ARG A 126 8.10 4.27 -36.62
C ARG A 126 8.80 5.58 -36.97
N GLY A 127 9.57 6.15 -36.04
CA GLY A 127 10.31 7.40 -36.24
C GLY A 127 11.29 7.31 -37.40
N GLU A 128 12.07 6.23 -37.47
CA GLU A 128 12.98 5.97 -38.59
C GLU A 128 12.24 5.83 -39.92
N LYS A 129 11.15 5.06 -39.95
CA LYS A 129 10.37 4.87 -41.17
C LYS A 129 9.77 6.19 -41.67
N THR A 130 9.13 6.95 -40.78
CA THR A 130 8.54 8.24 -41.12
C THR A 130 9.62 9.25 -41.51
N GLY A 131 10.75 9.29 -40.81
CA GLY A 131 11.89 10.17 -41.15
C GLY A 131 12.47 9.86 -42.52
N ARG A 132 12.67 8.58 -42.86
CA ARG A 132 13.12 8.16 -44.21
C ARG A 132 12.12 8.54 -45.30
N GLN A 133 10.83 8.38 -45.04
CA GLN A 133 9.77 8.78 -45.98
C GLN A 133 9.74 10.30 -46.18
N ALA A 134 9.83 11.07 -45.11
CA ALA A 134 9.84 12.54 -45.15
C ALA A 134 11.08 13.07 -45.90
N LEU A 135 12.26 12.52 -45.62
CA LEU A 135 13.49 12.89 -46.32
C LEU A 135 13.41 12.52 -47.81
N SER A 136 12.92 11.32 -48.15
CA SER A 136 12.73 10.91 -49.55
C SER A 136 11.81 11.86 -50.31
N ALA A 137 10.69 12.26 -49.69
CA ALA A 137 9.75 13.22 -50.27
C ALA A 137 10.40 14.61 -50.45
N LEU A 138 11.20 15.07 -49.47
CA LEU A 138 11.92 16.34 -49.57
C LEU A 138 12.92 16.33 -50.74
N LEU A 139 13.73 15.27 -50.85
CA LEU A 139 14.70 15.13 -51.93
C LEU A 139 14.02 15.10 -53.31
N GLN A 140 12.86 14.44 -53.44
CA GLN A 140 12.08 14.46 -54.68
C GLN A 140 11.59 15.87 -55.04
N LYS A 141 11.11 16.66 -54.07
CA LYS A 141 10.68 18.04 -54.33
C LYS A 141 11.84 18.93 -54.76
N LEU A 142 12.98 18.86 -54.05
CA LEU A 142 14.18 19.63 -54.39
C LEU A 142 14.71 19.28 -55.79
N LEU A 143 14.66 18.01 -56.17
CA LEU A 143 15.02 17.57 -57.53
C LEU A 143 14.07 18.13 -58.60
N GLN A 144 12.76 18.11 -58.36
CA GLN A 144 11.77 18.66 -59.28
C GLN A 144 11.93 20.17 -59.48
N GLU A 145 12.33 20.89 -58.44
CA GLU A 145 12.59 22.34 -58.47
C GLU A 145 14.00 22.69 -58.96
N GLY A 146 14.86 21.71 -59.24
CA GLY A 146 16.24 21.93 -59.69
C GLY A 146 17.18 22.48 -58.62
N ARG A 147 16.81 22.41 -57.33
CA ARG A 147 17.57 22.94 -56.18
C ARG A 147 18.69 21.98 -55.75
N THR A 148 19.65 21.72 -56.63
CA THR A 148 20.71 20.71 -56.42
C THR A 148 21.71 21.07 -55.31
N GLU A 149 21.96 22.36 -55.06
CA GLU A 149 22.81 22.82 -53.95
C GLU A 149 22.16 22.51 -52.58
N ASP A 150 20.84 22.65 -52.49
CA ASP A 150 20.08 22.37 -51.27
C ASP A 150 20.05 20.89 -50.93
N ILE A 151 20.08 20.01 -51.93
CA ILE A 151 20.17 18.56 -51.71
C ILE A 151 21.45 18.21 -50.94
N ASN A 152 22.61 18.72 -51.37
CA ASN A 152 23.87 18.44 -50.69
C ASN A 152 23.89 19.00 -49.27
N ARG A 153 23.29 20.18 -49.07
CA ARG A 153 23.22 20.83 -47.76
C ARG A 153 22.30 20.07 -46.80
N VAL A 154 21.13 19.63 -47.25
CA VAL A 154 20.16 18.83 -46.47
C VAL A 154 20.78 17.53 -45.96
N LEU A 155 21.67 16.89 -46.73
CA LEU A 155 22.32 15.64 -46.32
C LEU A 155 23.42 15.81 -45.26
N GLN A 156 23.90 17.03 -45.04
CA GLN A 156 25.02 17.33 -44.14
C GLN A 156 24.61 18.19 -42.93
N ASP A 157 23.52 18.94 -43.05
CA ASP A 157 23.04 19.89 -42.06
C ASP A 157 21.62 19.53 -41.61
N ASN A 158 21.54 18.89 -40.44
CA ASN A 158 20.28 18.43 -39.86
C ASN A 158 19.33 19.59 -39.51
N GLU A 159 19.84 20.76 -39.11
CA GLU A 159 18.99 21.92 -38.78
C GLU A 159 18.37 22.51 -40.05
N TYR A 160 19.17 22.60 -41.12
CA TYR A 160 18.68 23.02 -42.42
C TYR A 160 17.67 22.03 -43.02
N GLN A 161 17.93 20.72 -42.89
CA GLN A 161 16.98 19.68 -43.25
C GLN A 161 15.65 19.84 -42.50
N GLU A 162 15.69 20.02 -41.18
CA GLU A 162 14.50 20.16 -40.34
C GLU A 162 13.68 21.38 -40.75
N LYS A 163 14.35 22.51 -41.03
CA LYS A 163 13.69 23.74 -41.51
C LYS A 163 12.97 23.53 -42.85
N LEU A 164 13.62 22.88 -43.82
CA LEU A 164 13.01 22.58 -45.11
C LEU A 164 11.88 21.56 -44.98
N LEU A 165 12.01 20.55 -44.12
CA LEU A 165 10.92 19.61 -43.85
C LEU A 165 9.65 20.32 -43.35
N GLN A 166 9.79 21.33 -42.47
CA GLN A 166 8.67 22.16 -42.02
C GLN A 166 8.11 23.06 -43.13
N GLU A 167 8.99 23.69 -43.91
CA GLU A 167 8.61 24.58 -45.03
C GLU A 167 7.79 23.84 -46.09
N TYR A 168 8.15 22.58 -46.39
CA TYR A 168 7.42 21.73 -47.33
C TYR A 168 6.26 20.95 -46.69
N HIS A 169 5.99 21.16 -45.39
CA HIS A 169 4.96 20.47 -44.61
C HIS A 169 5.08 18.93 -44.65
N LEU A 170 6.32 18.44 -44.60
CA LEU A 170 6.67 17.02 -44.59
C LEU A 170 6.92 16.48 -43.17
N LYS A 171 6.94 17.37 -42.17
CA LYS A 171 7.04 17.12 -40.74
C LYS A 171 6.36 18.27 -40.00
#